data_AF-A0A1H2DQP0-F1
#
_entry.id   AF-A0A1H2DQP0-F1
#
_cell.length_a   1.000
_cell.length_b   1.000
_cell.length_c   1.000
_cell.angle_alpha   90.00
_cell.angle_beta   90.00
_cell.angle_gamma   90.00
#
_symmetry.space_group_name_H-M   'P 1'
#
loop_
_entity.id
_entity.type
_entity.pdbx_description
1 polymer ?
#
loop_
_entity_poly.entity_id
_entity_poly.type
_entity_poly.pdbx_seq_one_letter_code
_entity_poly.pdbx_strand_id
1 'polypeptide(L)'
;MRIEWNQKAFKDVRYGRTSDIISELEGHAERIADDASAMARARTRWVHGRHGTSPGRWRASVVTADYKAQRDNARNNTILRALDN
;
A
#
# COMPACT_ATOMS: atom_id res chain seq x y z
N MET A 1 -28.69 16.02 24.75
CA MET A 1 -27.46 16.61 24.15
C MET A 1 -27.33 16.05 22.74
N ARG A 2 -27.16 16.91 21.72
CA ARG A 2 -27.03 16.48 20.32
C ARG A 2 -25.56 16.63 19.92
N ILE A 3 -24.92 15.52 19.55
CA ILE A 3 -23.52 15.52 19.11
C ILE A 3 -23.46 16.12 17.71
N GLU A 4 -22.58 17.10 17.50
CA GLU A 4 -22.26 17.64 16.18
C GLU A 4 -20.88 17.15 15.74
N TRP A 5 -20.82 16.56 14.55
CA TRP A 5 -19.59 15.98 14.01
C TRP A 5 -18.79 17.00 13.21
N ASN A 6 -17.51 17.15 13.55
CA ASN A 6 -16.58 17.96 12.77
C ASN A 6 -16.16 17.24 11.48
N GLN A 7 -16.99 17.37 10.44
CA GLN A 7 -16.76 16.74 9.13
C GLN A 7 -15.44 17.17 8.47
N LYS A 8 -14.95 18.38 8.78
CA LYS A 8 -13.67 18.87 8.26
C LYS A 8 -12.51 18.07 8.87
N ALA A 9 -12.49 17.91 10.19
CA ALA A 9 -11.47 17.11 10.86
C ALA A 9 -11.42 15.66 10.35
N PHE A 10 -12.57 15.03 10.13
CA PHE A 10 -12.60 13.68 9.54
C PHE A 10 -12.01 13.61 8.13
N LYS A 11 -12.25 14.64 7.31
CA LYS A 11 -11.67 14.73 5.96
C LYS A 11 -10.16 14.97 6.02
N ASP A 12 -9.69 15.78 6.95
CA ASP A 12 -8.26 16.06 7.12
C ASP A 12 -7.51 14.80 7.58
N VAL A 13 -8.07 14.03 8.52
CA VAL A 13 -7.52 12.73 8.93
C VAL A 13 -7.50 11.74 7.76
N ARG A 14 -8.50 11.77 6.88
CA ARG A 14 -8.64 10.77 5.80
C ARG A 14 -7.88 11.11 4.52
N TYR A 15 -7.72 12.40 4.20
CA TYR A 15 -7.21 12.86 2.91
C TYR A 15 -6.07 13.89 3.01
N GLY A 16 -5.85 14.44 4.20
CA GLY A 16 -4.90 15.52 4.44
C GLY A 16 -3.45 15.08 4.29
N ARG A 17 -2.57 16.03 3.96
CA ARG A 17 -1.12 15.84 3.85
C ARG A 17 -0.43 15.45 5.17
N THR A 18 -1.10 15.72 6.29
CA THR A 18 -0.70 15.40 7.66
C THR A 18 -1.44 14.16 8.19
N SER A 19 -1.99 13.34 7.30
CA SER A 19 -2.70 12.13 7.69
C SER A 19 -1.67 11.07 8.09
N ASP A 20 -1.56 10.80 9.38
CA ASP A 20 -0.75 9.69 9.91
C ASP A 20 -1.15 8.35 9.26
N ILE A 21 -2.42 8.22 8.83
CA ILE A 21 -2.93 7.05 8.11
C ILE A 21 -2.21 6.87 6.77
N ILE A 22 -1.88 7.95 6.06
CA ILE A 22 -1.13 7.85 4.80
C ILE A 22 0.26 7.28 5.07
N SER A 23 0.97 7.85 6.04
CA SER A 23 2.32 7.38 6.41
C SER A 23 2.31 5.95 6.94
N GLU A 24 1.28 5.56 7.70
CA GLU A 24 1.10 4.18 8.17
C GLU A 24 0.91 3.21 6.99
N LEU A 25 0.04 3.55 6.03
CA LEU A 25 -0.20 2.73 4.84
C LEU A 25 1.06 2.57 3.98
N GLU A 26 1.82 3.65 3.79
CA GLU A 26 3.08 3.63 3.05
C GLU A 26 4.13 2.79 3.76
N GLY A 27 4.34 3.01 5.06
CA GLY A 27 5.29 2.23 5.86
C GLY A 27 4.92 0.75 5.98
N HIS A 28 3.62 0.40 5.96
CA HIS A 28 3.17 -0.99 5.87
C HIS A 28 3.54 -1.62 4.53
N ALA A 29 3.28 -0.92 3.42
CA ALA A 29 3.60 -1.42 2.10
C ALA A 29 5.12 -1.55 1.87
N GLU A 30 5.91 -0.62 2.41
CA GLU A 30 7.37 -0.69 2.40
C GLU A 30 7.88 -1.94 3.12
N ARG A 31 7.45 -2.17 4.36
CA ARG A 31 7.84 -3.37 5.11
C ARG A 31 7.48 -4.66 4.38
N ILE A 32 6.27 -4.76 3.84
CA ILE A 32 5.85 -5.95 3.07
C ILE A 32 6.71 -6.14 1.81
N ALA A 33 7.07 -5.05 1.12
CA ALA A 33 7.91 -5.11 -0.06
C ALA A 33 9.35 -5.54 0.27
N ASP A 34 9.87 -5.10 1.41
CA ASP A 34 11.20 -5.47 1.91
C ASP A 34 11.23 -6.93 2.34
N ASP A 35 10.24 -7.38 3.13
CA ASP A 35 10.12 -8.77 3.57
C ASP A 35 10.03 -9.73 2.37
N ALA A 36 9.18 -9.41 1.40
CA ALA A 36 9.05 -10.20 0.17
C ALA A 36 10.35 -10.24 -0.66
N SER A 37 11.13 -9.16 -0.65
CA SER A 37 12.43 -9.09 -1.34
C SER A 37 13.54 -9.83 -0.58
N ALA A 38 13.56 -9.73 0.75
CA ALA A 38 14.56 -10.34 1.61
C ALA A 38 14.52 -11.87 1.57
N MET A 39 13.33 -12.44 1.38
CA MET A 39 13.17 -13.89 1.24
C MET A 39 13.68 -14.45 -0.11
N ALA A 40 14.34 -13.62 -0.93
CA ALA A 40 14.97 -13.95 -2.22
C ALA A 40 14.03 -14.62 -3.26
N ARG A 41 12.73 -14.67 -2.97
CA ARG A 41 11.71 -15.32 -3.80
C ARG A 41 11.04 -14.35 -4.76
N ALA A 42 10.95 -13.07 -4.40
CA ALA A 42 10.35 -12.03 -5.23
C ALA A 42 11.26 -10.80 -5.29
N ARG A 43 11.24 -10.08 -6.42
CA ARG A 43 11.76 -8.70 -6.47
C ARG A 43 10.57 -7.76 -6.43
N THR A 44 10.37 -7.07 -5.32
CA THR A 44 9.19 -6.25 -5.07
C THR A 44 9.54 -4.79 -4.85
N ARG A 45 8.54 -3.93 -5.04
CA ARG A 45 8.52 -2.53 -4.64
C ARG A 45 7.10 -2.17 -4.24
N TRP A 46 6.92 -1.14 -3.44
CA TRP A 46 5.60 -0.58 -3.19
C TRP A 46 5.33 0.63 -4.09
N VAL A 47 4.06 0.88 -4.35
CA VAL A 47 3.54 2.04 -5.09
C VAL A 47 2.33 2.59 -4.36
N HIS A 48 2.08 3.89 -4.47
CA HIS A 48 0.93 4.53 -3.83
C HIS A 48 0.14 5.39 -4.81
N GLY A 49 -1.10 5.69 -4.45
CA GLY A 49 -1.95 6.58 -5.22
C GLY A 49 -3.34 6.75 -4.64
N ARG A 50 -4.11 7.66 -5.24
CA ARG A 50 -5.53 7.83 -4.93
C ARG A 50 -6.37 7.05 -5.94
N HIS A 51 -7.22 6.17 -5.46
CA HIS A 51 -8.15 5.41 -6.30
C HIS A 51 -9.55 6.03 -6.28
N GLY A 52 -10.13 6.28 -7.46
CA GLY A 52 -11.49 6.83 -7.66
C GLY A 52 -11.51 8.33 -8.00
N THR A 53 -12.71 8.88 -8.24
CA THR A 53 -12.93 10.32 -8.46
C THR A 53 -12.75 11.11 -7.16
N SER A 54 -12.37 12.38 -7.29
CA SER A 54 -11.94 13.23 -6.17
C SER A 54 -13.02 13.37 -5.08
N PRO A 55 -12.68 13.21 -3.77
CA PRO A 55 -11.39 12.83 -3.22
C PRO A 55 -11.27 11.30 -3.09
N GLY A 56 -10.48 10.67 -3.96
CA GLY A 56 -10.25 9.22 -3.95
C GLY A 56 -9.58 8.72 -2.68
N ARG A 57 -9.71 7.42 -2.39
CA ARG A 57 -9.11 6.80 -1.20
C ARG A 57 -7.62 6.57 -1.43
N TRP A 58 -6.79 6.90 -0.42
CA TRP A 58 -5.37 6.55 -0.46
C TRP A 58 -5.21 5.02 -0.45
N ARG A 59 -4.28 4.53 -1.28
CA ARG A 59 -3.89 3.13 -1.34
C ARG A 59 -2.39 3.04 -1.53
N ALA A 60 -1.80 2.08 -0.84
CA ALA A 60 -0.46 1.58 -1.11
C ALA A 60 -0.57 0.11 -1.54
N SER A 61 0.21 -0.29 -2.53
CA SER A 61 0.18 -1.62 -3.13
C SER A 61 1.61 -2.13 -3.31
N VAL A 62 1.84 -3.40 -3.00
CA VAL A 62 3.10 -4.07 -3.29
C VAL A 62 3.02 -4.75 -4.65
N VAL A 63 4.00 -4.48 -5.50
CA VAL A 63 4.09 -4.99 -6.86
C VAL A 63 5.49 -5.52 -7.14
N THR A 64 5.63 -6.33 -8.16
CA THR A 64 6.94 -6.75 -8.67
C THR A 64 7.72 -5.58 -9.29
N ALA A 65 9.02 -5.54 -9.05
CA ALA A 65 9.89 -4.40 -9.37
C ALA A 65 10.11 -4.17 -10.87
N ASP A 66 10.24 -5.24 -11.67
CA ASP A 66 10.56 -5.18 -13.10
C ASP A 66 9.77 -6.21 -13.92
N TYR A 67 9.90 -6.17 -15.26
CA TYR A 67 9.15 -7.05 -16.15
C TYR A 67 9.51 -8.54 -15.97
N LYS A 68 10.75 -8.85 -15.57
CA LYS A 68 11.18 -10.23 -15.35
C LYS A 68 10.52 -10.77 -14.09
N ALA A 69 10.54 -9.97 -13.03
CA ALA A 69 9.85 -10.26 -11.77
C ALA A 69 8.33 -10.39 -11.98
N GLN A 70 7.70 -9.54 -12.79
CA GLN A 70 6.29 -9.66 -13.17
C GLN A 70 5.99 -11.00 -13.83
N ARG A 71 6.79 -11.37 -14.84
CA ARG A 71 6.62 -12.64 -15.58
C ARG A 71 6.81 -13.85 -14.67
N ASP A 72 7.78 -13.80 -13.78
CA ASP A 72 8.06 -14.87 -12.83
C ASP A 72 6.95 -15.00 -11.79
N ASN A 73 6.53 -13.89 -11.18
CA ASN A 73 5.40 -13.86 -10.25
C ASN A 73 4.10 -14.37 -10.88
N ALA A 74 3.82 -14.01 -12.13
CA ALA A 74 2.62 -14.50 -12.84
C ALA A 74 2.62 -16.03 -13.06
N ARG A 75 3.79 -16.65 -13.12
CA ARG A 75 3.94 -18.10 -13.30
C ARG A 75 3.99 -18.86 -11.98
N ASN A 76 4.63 -18.25 -10.98
CA ASN A 76 5.09 -18.95 -9.79
C ASN A 76 4.52 -18.37 -8.49
N ASN A 77 3.68 -17.34 -8.56
CA ASN A 77 3.08 -16.65 -7.40
C ASN A 77 4.14 -16.23 -6.37
N THR A 78 5.27 -15.71 -6.85
CA THR A 78 6.45 -15.48 -6.03
C THR A 78 6.22 -14.52 -4.87
N ILE A 79 5.37 -13.50 -5.03
CA ILE A 79 5.01 -12.58 -3.94
C ILE A 79 4.24 -13.33 -2.85
N LEU A 80 3.19 -14.07 -3.19
CA LEU A 80 2.38 -14.80 -2.20
C LEU A 80 3.24 -15.84 -1.48
N ARG A 81 4.05 -16.61 -2.22
CA ARG A 81 4.98 -17.60 -1.65
C ARG A 81 6.13 -17.00 -0.85
N ALA A 82 6.42 -15.71 -1.03
CA ALA A 82 7.36 -14.99 -0.18
C ALA A 82 6.72 -14.60 1.16
N LEU A 83 5.40 -14.47 1.23
CA LEU A 83 4.69 -14.05 2.44
C LEU A 83 4.05 -15.22 3.22
N ASP A 84 3.87 -16.39 2.58
CA ASP A 84 3.25 -17.59 3.18
C ASP A 84 4.19 -18.45 4.06
N ASN A 85 5.36 -17.94 4.49
CA ASN A 85 6.31 -18.72 5.31
C ASN A 85 5.96 -18.72 6.80
#